data_AF-A0A839A8T9-F1
#
_entry.id   AF-A0A839A8T9-F1
#
_cell.length_a   1.000
_cell.length_b   1.000
_cell.length_c   1.000
_cell.angle_alpha   90.00
_cell.angle_beta   90.00
_cell.angle_gamma   90.00
#
_symmetry.space_group_name_H-M   'P 1'
#
loop_
_entity.id
_entity.type
_entity.pdbx_description
1 polymer ?
#
loop_
_entity_poly.entity_id
_entity_poly.type
_entity_poly.pdbx_seq_one_letter_code
_entity_poly.pdbx_strand_id
1 'polypeptide(L)'
;MITLTDIHMQRLHAEATRLSEEVDRRLATAEDTDDPDDWDAWKEADGIATGYKLALQDVVREATNPDPTPPAPRLTYDHWCEQYRPMANTLIDNAPFDGAMFETFGAELDAVRAADPACAWTLIAGDDDTLVILSGIHFANRLGHFITERPWVGGEPAEIHID
;
A
#
# COMPACT_ATOMS: atom_id res chain seq x y z
N MET A 1 3.19 -15.51 -10.95
CA MET A 1 2.44 -14.32 -11.42
C MET A 1 3.23 -13.11 -10.97
N ILE A 2 3.70 -12.30 -11.90
CA ILE A 2 4.42 -11.04 -11.60
C ILE A 2 3.34 -10.01 -11.26
N THR A 3 3.42 -9.37 -10.09
CA THR A 3 2.42 -8.37 -9.67
C THR A 3 2.65 -7.05 -10.41
N LEU A 4 1.64 -6.17 -10.45
CA LEU A 4 1.77 -4.85 -11.09
C LEU A 4 2.91 -4.02 -10.49
N THR A 5 3.17 -4.20 -9.20
CA THR A 5 4.26 -3.58 -8.44
C THR A 5 5.63 -4.11 -8.90
N ASP A 6 5.74 -5.41 -9.14
CA ASP A 6 6.96 -6.03 -9.68
C ASP A 6 7.30 -5.46 -11.06
N ILE A 7 6.30 -5.27 -11.93
CA ILE A 7 6.49 -4.70 -13.27
C ILE A 7 7.00 -3.25 -13.19
N HIS A 8 6.46 -2.45 -12.28
CA HIS A 8 6.88 -1.06 -12.11
C HIS A 8 8.32 -0.97 -11.60
N MET A 9 8.67 -1.79 -10.60
CA MET A 9 10.03 -1.86 -10.06
C MET A 9 11.04 -2.36 -11.08
N GLN A 10 10.67 -3.35 -11.91
CA GLN A 10 11.52 -3.83 -13.00
C GLN A 10 11.78 -2.75 -14.05
N ARG A 11 10.75 -1.95 -14.40
CA ARG A 11 10.90 -0.84 -15.34
C ARG A 11 11.82 0.26 -14.80
N LEU A 12 11.68 0.61 -13.53
CA LEU A 12 12.53 1.60 -12.88
C LEU A 12 14.01 1.15 -12.86
N HIS A 13 14.27 -0.12 -12.52
CA HIS A 13 15.63 -0.67 -12.55
C HIS A 13 16.23 -0.65 -13.96
N ALA A 14 15.45 -1.04 -14.97
CA ALA A 14 15.93 -1.03 -16.37
C ALA A 14 16.27 0.38 -16.85
N GLU A 15 15.48 1.38 -16.45
CA GLU A 15 15.74 2.78 -16.79
C GLU A 15 16.98 3.34 -16.08
N ALA A 16 17.18 2.99 -14.80
CA ALA A 16 18.38 3.34 -14.05
C ALA A 16 19.66 2.73 -14.66
N THR A 17 19.62 1.44 -15.05
CA THR A 17 20.73 0.78 -15.73
C THR A 17 21.07 1.46 -17.06
N ARG A 18 20.07 1.77 -17.88
CA ARG A 18 20.28 2.48 -19.15
C ARG A 18 20.95 3.84 -18.97
N LEU A 19 20.55 4.59 -17.95
CA LEU A 19 21.14 5.88 -17.62
C LEU A 19 22.59 5.74 -17.14
N SER A 20 22.89 4.72 -16.33
CA SER A 20 24.26 4.41 -15.90
C SER A 20 25.16 4.09 -17.09
N GLU A 21 24.70 3.23 -18.00
CA GLU A 21 25.46 2.82 -19.19
C GLU A 21 25.70 4.00 -20.16
N GLU A 22 24.75 4.94 -20.26
CA GLU A 22 24.91 6.16 -21.05
C GLU A 22 25.97 7.09 -20.44
N VAL A 23 25.99 7.22 -19.11
CA VAL A 23 27.00 8.01 -18.40
C VAL A 23 28.38 7.38 -18.58
N ASP A 24 28.52 6.07 -18.39
CA ASP A 24 29.79 5.35 -18.56
C ASP A 24 30.34 5.51 -19.99
N ARG A 25 29.46 5.44 -21.00
CA ARG A 25 29.86 5.62 -22.41
C ARG A 25 30.33 7.05 -22.69
N ARG A 26 29.66 8.06 -22.13
CA ARG A 26 30.04 9.47 -22.28
C ARG A 26 31.33 9.79 -21.55
N LEU A 27 31.55 9.20 -20.37
CA LEU A 27 32.80 9.31 -19.62
C LEU A 27 33.96 8.70 -20.42
N ALA A 28 33.77 7.49 -20.97
CA ALA A 28 34.78 6.84 -21.81
C ALA A 28 35.12 7.66 -23.07
N THR A 29 34.13 8.34 -23.66
CA THR A 29 34.37 9.22 -24.82
C THR A 29 35.18 10.46 -24.44
N ALA A 30 34.97 11.00 -23.23
CA ALA A 30 35.72 12.14 -22.71
C ALA A 30 37.15 11.78 -22.26
N GLU A 31 37.40 10.52 -21.88
CA GLU A 31 38.74 10.02 -21.53
C GLU A 31 39.64 9.79 -22.77
N ASP A 32 39.06 9.52 -23.94
CA ASP A 32 39.80 9.30 -25.21
C ASP A 32 40.23 10.62 -25.90
N THR A 33 39.67 11.76 -25.48
CA THR A 33 40.08 13.09 -25.95
C THR A 33 41.27 13.61 -25.13
N ASP A 34 42.45 13.09 -25.43
CA ASP A 34 43.74 13.45 -24.83
C ASP A 34 44.29 14.80 -25.37
N ASP A 35 43.40 15.78 -25.62
CA ASP A 35 43.77 17.16 -25.97
C ASP A 35 43.63 18.07 -24.73
N PRO A 36 44.74 18.42 -24.07
CA PRO A 36 44.72 19.25 -22.86
C PRO A 36 44.25 20.71 -23.11
N ASP A 37 44.09 21.13 -24.37
CA ASP A 37 43.55 22.45 -24.73
C ASP A 37 42.05 22.41 -25.12
N ASP A 38 41.38 21.25 -25.10
CA ASP A 38 39.93 21.15 -25.34
C ASP A 38 39.12 21.52 -24.08
N TRP A 39 39.23 22.80 -23.71
CA TRP A 39 38.49 23.41 -22.61
C TRP A 39 36.97 23.33 -22.80
N ASP A 40 36.49 23.10 -24.02
CA ASP A 40 35.07 22.95 -24.31
C ASP A 40 34.57 21.56 -23.90
N ALA A 41 35.36 20.49 -24.13
CA ALA A 41 35.06 19.15 -23.64
C ALA A 41 34.98 19.07 -22.10
N TRP A 42 35.90 19.74 -21.39
CA TRP A 42 35.88 19.79 -19.92
C TRP A 42 34.68 20.60 -19.38
N LYS A 43 34.30 21.70 -20.04
CA LYS A 43 33.09 22.45 -19.69
C LYS A 43 31.82 21.68 -19.97
N GLU A 44 31.79 20.90 -21.06
CA GLU A 44 30.65 20.04 -21.39
C GLU A 44 30.52 18.91 -20.37
N ALA A 45 31.62 18.27 -19.99
CA ALA A 45 31.65 17.25 -18.93
C ALA A 45 31.24 17.81 -17.55
N ASP A 46 31.73 18.98 -17.16
CA ASP A 46 31.34 19.65 -15.90
C ASP A 46 29.87 20.11 -15.93
N GLY A 47 29.38 20.54 -17.09
CA GLY A 47 27.98 20.85 -17.34
C GLY A 47 27.08 19.61 -17.24
N ILE A 48 27.52 18.47 -17.77
CA ILE A 48 26.82 17.17 -17.65
C ILE A 48 26.82 16.68 -16.20
N ALA A 49 27.95 16.75 -15.49
CA ALA A 49 28.06 16.36 -14.09
C ALA A 49 27.20 17.26 -13.18
N THR A 50 27.18 18.57 -13.45
CA THR A 50 26.33 19.53 -12.75
C THR A 50 24.85 19.27 -13.05
N GLY A 51 24.49 19.00 -14.31
CA GLY A 51 23.14 18.63 -14.70
C GLY A 51 22.66 17.35 -14.02
N TYR A 52 23.52 16.33 -13.93
CA TYR A 52 23.23 15.08 -13.24
C TYR A 52 23.06 15.28 -11.72
N LYS A 53 23.94 16.09 -11.10
CA LYS A 53 23.84 16.45 -9.68
C LYS A 53 22.55 17.20 -9.37
N LEU A 54 22.13 18.14 -10.23
CA LEU A 54 20.87 18.86 -10.08
C LEU A 54 19.66 17.94 -10.26
N ALA A 55 19.68 17.06 -11.27
CA ALA A 55 18.63 16.06 -11.47
C ALA A 55 18.52 15.11 -10.27
N LEU A 56 19.65 14.65 -9.71
CA LEU A 56 19.66 13.86 -8.48
C LEU A 56 19.14 14.65 -7.27
N GLN A 57 19.52 15.92 -7.13
CA GLN A 57 19.01 16.77 -6.06
C GLN A 57 17.51 17.02 -6.20
N ASP A 58 16.98 17.14 -7.41
CA ASP A 58 15.54 17.25 -7.66
C ASP A 58 14.81 15.94 -7.39
N VAL A 59 15.36 14.80 -7.78
CA VAL A 59 14.80 13.48 -7.43
C VAL A 59 14.83 13.26 -5.91
N VAL A 60 15.90 13.66 -5.22
CA VAL A 60 16.00 13.59 -3.76
C VAL A 60 15.04 14.57 -3.10
N ARG A 61 14.87 15.78 -3.65
CA ARG A 61 13.92 16.80 -3.18
C ARG A 61 12.47 16.34 -3.35
N GLU A 62 12.14 15.69 -4.46
CA GLU A 62 10.85 15.03 -4.72
C GLU A 62 10.63 13.86 -3.74
N ALA A 63 11.66 13.06 -3.47
CA ALA A 63 11.59 11.96 -2.51
C ALA A 63 11.52 12.43 -1.04
N THR A 64 12.02 13.62 -0.72
CA THR A 64 12.04 14.19 0.65
C THR A 64 10.91 15.18 0.94
N ASN A 65 10.28 15.74 -0.10
CA ASN A 65 9.02 16.46 -0.03
C ASN A 65 7.99 15.70 -0.87
N PRO A 66 7.43 14.59 -0.37
CA PRO A 66 6.23 14.08 -1.01
C PRO A 66 5.20 15.22 -0.98
N ASP A 67 4.65 15.58 -2.15
CA ASP A 67 3.34 16.25 -2.25
C ASP A 67 2.46 15.67 -1.13
N PRO A 68 1.86 16.47 -0.22
CA PRO A 68 1.18 15.96 0.97
C PRO A 68 0.42 14.72 0.60
N THR A 69 0.92 13.56 1.06
CA THR A 69 0.39 12.28 0.67
C THR A 69 -1.11 12.41 0.84
N PRO A 70 -1.94 12.25 -0.24
CA PRO A 70 -3.38 12.25 -0.04
C PRO A 70 -3.62 11.29 1.11
N PRO A 71 -4.38 11.71 2.15
CA PRO A 71 -4.50 10.94 3.39
C PRO A 71 -4.68 9.49 3.00
N ALA A 72 -3.81 8.60 3.50
CA ALA A 72 -3.79 7.19 3.13
C ALA A 72 -5.25 6.74 3.01
N PRO A 73 -5.66 6.18 1.85
CA PRO A 73 -7.08 6.01 1.56
C PRO A 73 -7.70 5.29 2.75
N ARG A 74 -8.62 5.99 3.46
CA ARG A 74 -9.39 5.35 4.51
C ARG A 74 -10.04 4.16 3.84
N LEU A 75 -9.73 2.95 4.29
CA LEU A 75 -10.37 1.78 3.72
C LEU A 75 -11.87 1.95 4.01
N THR A 76 -12.65 2.10 2.95
CA THR A 76 -14.11 2.17 3.04
C THR A 76 -14.68 0.77 3.22
N TYR A 77 -15.95 0.69 3.61
CA TYR A 77 -16.65 -0.59 3.69
C TYR A 77 -16.63 -1.37 2.37
N ASP A 78 -16.82 -0.69 1.23
CA ASP A 78 -16.78 -1.33 -0.09
C ASP A 78 -15.41 -1.92 -0.41
N HIS A 79 -14.34 -1.17 -0.14
CA HIS A 79 -12.98 -1.68 -0.32
C HIS A 79 -12.68 -2.86 0.61
N TRP A 80 -13.17 -2.82 1.85
CA TRP A 80 -13.06 -3.93 2.77
C TRP A 80 -13.81 -5.18 2.25
N CYS A 81 -15.02 -5.01 1.72
CA CYS A 81 -15.78 -6.09 1.09
C CYS A 81 -15.04 -6.70 -0.11
N GLU A 82 -14.49 -5.88 -1.00
CA GLU A 82 -13.71 -6.33 -2.15
C GLU A 82 -12.44 -7.09 -1.74
N GLN A 83 -11.74 -6.57 -0.72
CA GLN A 83 -10.47 -7.09 -0.27
C GLN A 83 -10.63 -8.41 0.48
N TYR A 84 -11.54 -8.47 1.44
CA TYR A 84 -11.64 -9.57 2.40
C TYR A 84 -12.79 -10.54 2.14
N ARG A 85 -13.83 -10.10 1.43
CA ARG A 85 -15.01 -10.89 1.07
C ARG A 85 -15.71 -11.47 2.31
N PRO A 86 -16.56 -10.66 2.99
CA PRO A 86 -17.33 -11.15 4.12
C PRO A 86 -18.25 -12.29 3.69
N MET A 87 -18.27 -13.34 4.51
CA MET A 87 -19.11 -14.51 4.30
C MET A 87 -20.53 -14.23 4.80
N ALA A 88 -21.52 -14.69 4.04
CA ALA A 88 -22.91 -14.65 4.49
C ALA A 88 -23.09 -15.52 5.74
N ASN A 89 -23.77 -14.97 6.74
CA ASN A 89 -24.27 -15.66 7.90
C ASN A 89 -25.44 -16.57 7.49
N THR A 90 -25.18 -17.87 7.44
CA THR A 90 -26.17 -18.89 7.06
C THR A 90 -26.99 -19.41 8.23
N LEU A 91 -26.79 -18.88 9.45
CA LEU A 91 -27.49 -19.36 10.66
C LEU A 91 -28.86 -18.72 10.84
N ILE A 92 -29.06 -17.54 10.26
CA ILE A 92 -30.33 -16.81 10.29
C ILE A 92 -30.65 -16.26 8.91
N ASP A 93 -31.94 -16.10 8.62
CA ASP A 93 -32.40 -15.41 7.42
C ASP A 93 -32.35 -13.89 7.65
N ASN A 94 -31.80 -13.13 6.69
CA ASN A 94 -31.75 -11.66 6.69
C ASN A 94 -30.89 -11.04 7.80
N ALA A 95 -29.68 -11.56 8.05
CA ALA A 95 -28.74 -10.88 8.92
C ALA A 95 -28.38 -9.46 8.38
N PRO A 96 -27.99 -8.51 9.25
CA PRO A 96 -27.51 -7.19 8.83
C PRO A 96 -26.29 -7.26 7.89
N PHE A 97 -25.98 -6.14 7.24
CA PHE A 97 -24.86 -6.02 6.29
C PHE A 97 -24.93 -7.06 5.16
N ASP A 98 -26.03 -7.01 4.38
CA ASP A 98 -26.29 -7.93 3.27
C ASP A 98 -26.21 -9.42 3.66
N GLY A 99 -26.63 -9.73 4.90
CA GLY A 99 -26.62 -11.08 5.41
C GLY A 99 -25.27 -11.50 6.00
N ALA A 100 -24.26 -10.64 6.13
CA ALA A 100 -22.91 -11.05 6.53
C ALA A 100 -22.59 -10.91 8.03
N MET A 101 -23.41 -10.19 8.80
CA MET A 101 -23.11 -9.94 10.22
C MET A 101 -23.52 -11.13 11.10
N PHE A 102 -22.67 -11.48 12.07
CA PHE A 102 -22.90 -12.48 13.10
C PHE A 102 -23.14 -11.82 14.45
N GLU A 103 -24.07 -12.36 15.23
CA GLU A 103 -24.37 -11.87 16.57
C GLU A 103 -23.25 -12.10 17.60
N THR A 104 -23.36 -11.36 18.70
CA THR A 104 -22.35 -11.30 19.77
C THR A 104 -22.52 -12.37 20.84
N PHE A 105 -23.43 -13.33 20.63
CA PHE A 105 -23.80 -14.41 21.54
C PHE A 105 -24.34 -15.65 20.78
N GLY A 106 -24.54 -16.75 21.50
CA GLY A 106 -25.18 -17.95 20.96
C GLY A 106 -24.37 -18.65 19.86
N ALA A 107 -25.08 -19.37 18.99
CA ALA A 107 -24.48 -20.20 17.95
C ALA A 107 -23.69 -19.38 16.90
N GLU A 108 -24.07 -18.13 16.68
CA GLU A 108 -23.35 -17.22 15.78
C GLU A 108 -21.98 -16.85 16.34
N LEU A 109 -21.89 -16.52 17.64
CA LEU A 109 -20.61 -16.27 18.29
C LEU A 109 -19.73 -17.53 18.31
N ASP A 110 -20.32 -18.71 18.50
CA ASP A 110 -19.59 -19.96 18.46
C ASP A 110 -18.99 -20.23 17.07
N ALA A 111 -19.70 -19.87 16.00
CA ALA A 111 -19.18 -19.92 14.63
C ALA A 111 -18.01 -18.94 14.42
N VAL A 112 -18.13 -17.71 14.93
CA VAL A 112 -17.05 -16.70 14.87
C VAL A 112 -15.81 -17.18 15.63
N ARG A 113 -15.99 -17.79 16.81
CA ARG A 113 -14.88 -18.35 17.61
C ARG A 113 -14.20 -19.56 16.98
N ALA A 114 -14.92 -20.29 16.13
CA ALA A 114 -14.39 -21.44 15.40
C ALA A 114 -13.65 -21.03 14.11
N ALA A 115 -13.86 -19.80 13.62
CA ALA A 115 -13.16 -19.26 12.45
C ALA A 115 -11.68 -18.99 12.75
N ASP A 116 -10.88 -18.83 11.68
CA ASP A 116 -9.52 -18.33 11.81
C ASP A 116 -9.55 -16.92 12.42
N PRO A 117 -8.83 -16.65 13.52
CA PRO A 117 -8.77 -15.32 14.13
C PRO A 117 -8.36 -14.21 13.16
N ALA A 118 -7.55 -14.50 12.13
CA ALA A 118 -7.15 -13.55 11.10
C ALA A 118 -8.27 -13.25 10.08
N CYS A 119 -9.31 -14.08 10.04
CA CYS A 119 -10.52 -13.87 9.24
C CYS A 119 -11.69 -13.34 10.07
N ALA A 120 -11.54 -13.17 11.38
CA ALA A 120 -12.59 -12.69 12.26
C ALA A 120 -12.49 -11.17 12.43
N TRP A 121 -13.60 -10.47 12.31
CA TRP A 121 -13.65 -9.01 12.48
C TRP A 121 -14.75 -8.64 13.45
N THR A 122 -14.61 -7.49 14.11
CA THR A 122 -15.62 -6.98 15.05
C THR A 122 -16.12 -5.63 14.61
N LEU A 123 -17.44 -5.50 14.51
CA LEU A 123 -18.11 -4.22 14.33
C LEU A 123 -18.28 -3.55 15.69
N ILE A 124 -17.87 -2.28 15.80
CA ILE A 124 -18.06 -1.46 16.99
C ILE A 124 -18.77 -0.15 16.63
N ALA A 125 -19.43 0.45 17.62
CA ALA A 125 -19.84 1.85 17.55
C ALA A 125 -18.64 2.72 17.94
N GLY A 126 -18.19 3.58 17.02
CA GLY A 126 -17.21 4.62 17.28
C GLY A 126 -17.83 5.87 17.88
N ASP A 127 -17.06 6.95 17.92
CA ASP A 127 -17.54 8.26 18.34
C ASP A 127 -18.49 8.86 17.29
N ASP A 128 -19.37 9.77 17.72
CA ASP A 128 -20.31 10.50 16.86
C ASP A 128 -21.17 9.60 15.94
N ASP A 129 -21.67 8.48 16.48
CA ASP A 129 -22.51 7.50 15.78
C ASP A 129 -21.83 6.84 14.55
N THR A 130 -20.49 6.89 14.47
CA THR A 130 -19.74 6.20 13.42
C THR A 130 -19.67 4.69 13.67
N LEU A 131 -19.56 3.91 12.59
CA LEU A 131 -19.35 2.47 12.67
C LEU A 131 -17.93 2.13 12.24
N VAL A 132 -17.26 1.26 13.00
CA VAL A 132 -15.88 0.87 12.74
C VAL A 132 -15.77 -0.65 12.74
N ILE A 133 -15.11 -1.22 11.73
CA ILE A 133 -14.74 -2.64 11.70
C ILE A 133 -13.28 -2.77 12.14
N LEU A 134 -13.07 -3.52 13.21
CA LEU A 134 -11.76 -3.84 13.76
C LEU A 134 -11.36 -5.26 13.40
N SER A 135 -10.11 -5.44 13.03
CA SER A 135 -9.50 -6.75 12.91
C SER A 135 -9.54 -7.49 14.25
N GLY A 136 -10.07 -8.71 14.26
CA GLY A 136 -10.04 -9.63 15.39
C GLY A 136 -11.36 -9.74 16.12
N ILE A 137 -11.38 -10.58 17.15
CA ILE A 137 -12.53 -10.79 18.03
C ILE A 137 -12.35 -9.91 19.27
N HIS A 138 -13.11 -8.83 19.34
CA HIS A 138 -13.13 -7.91 20.48
C HIS A 138 -14.34 -8.20 21.37
N PHE A 139 -14.19 -8.02 22.69
CA PHE A 139 -15.25 -8.33 23.66
C PHE A 139 -15.94 -7.11 24.24
N ALA A 140 -15.36 -5.92 24.13
CA ALA A 140 -15.94 -4.67 24.62
C ALA A 140 -16.49 -3.84 23.46
N ASN A 141 -17.58 -3.10 23.70
CA ASN A 141 -18.19 -2.16 22.75
C ASN A 141 -18.48 -2.74 21.34
N ARG A 142 -18.88 -4.02 21.27
CA ARG A 142 -19.15 -4.72 20.01
C ARG A 142 -20.63 -4.74 19.66
N LEU A 143 -20.92 -4.46 18.40
CA LEU A 143 -22.26 -4.55 17.80
C LEU A 143 -22.48 -5.89 17.08
N GLY A 144 -21.42 -6.51 16.59
CA GLY A 144 -21.48 -7.76 15.83
C GLY A 144 -20.10 -8.19 15.34
N HIS A 145 -20.05 -9.30 14.63
CA HIS A 145 -18.83 -9.85 14.07
C HIS A 145 -18.99 -10.14 12.57
N PHE A 146 -17.87 -10.26 11.87
CA PHE A 146 -17.81 -10.77 10.50
C PHE A 146 -16.78 -11.89 10.40
N ILE A 147 -17.00 -12.80 9.44
CA ILE A 147 -16.02 -13.81 9.03
C ILE A 147 -15.70 -13.54 7.56
N THR A 148 -14.42 -13.48 7.20
CA THR A 148 -13.98 -13.18 5.84
C THR A 148 -13.32 -14.38 5.16
N GLU A 149 -13.44 -14.48 3.82
CA GLU A 149 -12.75 -15.54 3.06
C GLU A 149 -11.23 -15.39 3.10
N ARG A 150 -10.75 -14.14 3.21
CA ARG A 150 -9.32 -13.82 3.20
C ARG A 150 -8.90 -13.27 4.56
N PRO A 151 -7.73 -13.72 5.08
CA PRO A 151 -7.22 -13.22 6.35
C PRO A 151 -6.65 -11.81 6.17
N TRP A 152 -6.72 -11.00 7.23
CA TRP A 152 -5.82 -9.85 7.31
C TRP A 152 -4.40 -10.33 7.58
N VAL A 153 -3.43 -9.68 6.94
CA VAL A 153 -2.01 -10.01 7.08
C VAL A 153 -1.31 -8.73 7.51
N GLY A 154 -1.22 -8.54 8.82
CA GLY A 154 -0.68 -7.33 9.44
C GLY A 154 -0.41 -7.57 10.91
N GLY A 155 0.77 -7.15 11.39
CA GLY A 155 1.11 -7.22 12.81
C GLY A 155 0.35 -6.20 13.67
N GLU A 156 -0.11 -5.12 13.04
CA GLU A 156 -0.94 -4.09 13.66
C GLU A 156 -2.43 -4.35 13.38
N PRO A 157 -3.33 -4.05 14.32
CA PRO A 157 -4.77 -4.09 14.09
C PRO A 157 -5.19 -3.18 12.95
N ALA A 158 -6.07 -3.68 12.07
CA ALA A 158 -6.68 -2.89 11.01
C ALA A 158 -8.02 -2.31 11.47
N GLU A 159 -8.27 -1.05 11.10
CA GLU A 159 -9.49 -0.30 11.43
C GLU A 159 -10.10 0.28 10.16
N ILE A 160 -11.41 0.07 9.97
CA ILE A 160 -12.15 0.41 8.75
C ILE A 160 -13.35 1.24 9.17
N HIS A 161 -13.43 2.48 8.70
CA HIS A 161 -14.59 3.34 8.97
C HIS A 161 -15.66 3.10 7.91
N ILE A 162 -16.90 2.95 8.38
CA ILE A 162 -18.08 2.84 7.52
C ILE A 162 -18.68 4.26 7.42
N ASP A 163 -18.77 4.78 6.20
CA ASP A 163 -19.37 6.07 5.87
C ASP A 163 -20.89 5.99 5.67
#